data_AF-E0SAN8-F1
#
_entry.id   AF-E0SAN8-F1
#
_cell.length_a   1.000
_cell.length_b   1.000
_cell.length_c   1.000
_cell.angle_alpha   90.00
_cell.angle_beta   90.00
_cell.angle_gamma   90.00
#
_symmetry.space_group_name_H-M   'P 1'
#
loop_
_entity.id
_entity.type
_entity.pdbx_description
1 polymer ?
#
loop_
_entity_poly.entity_id
_entity_poly.type
_entity_poly.pdbx_seq_one_letter_code
_entity_poly.pdbx_strand_id
1 'polypeptide(L)' 'MSFEPNTVAYNGMINDMAMDNKVAPAVTYLRRIVVAKDKETLDELLKLPGAALQITEAVNAQYAPKLEIEVKN' A
#
# COMPACT_ATOMS: atom_id res chain seq x y z
N MET A 1 -4.71 12.91 5.41
CA MET A 1 -4.12 12.33 4.19
C MET A 1 -5.12 11.37 3.59
N SER A 2 -5.37 11.51 2.29
CA SER A 2 -6.34 10.72 1.54
C SER A 2 -5.65 9.90 0.45
N PHE A 3 -6.20 8.71 0.19
CA PHE A 3 -5.71 7.79 -0.81
C PHE A 3 -6.85 7.33 -1.71
N GLU A 4 -6.54 7.14 -2.99
CA GLU A 4 -7.41 6.62 -4.05
C GLU A 4 -6.81 5.31 -4.58
N PRO A 5 -6.81 4.24 -3.75
CA PRO A 5 -6.31 2.94 -4.17
C PRO A 5 -7.13 2.38 -5.33
N ASN A 6 -6.45 1.65 -6.20
CA ASN A 6 -7.06 1.01 -7.36
C ASN A 6 -6.36 -0.32 -7.67
N THR A 7 -7.06 -1.19 -8.40
CA THR A 7 -6.62 -2.57 -8.63
C THR A 7 -5.31 -2.64 -9.39
N VAL A 8 -5.05 -1.70 -10.30
CA VAL A 8 -3.81 -1.65 -11.07
C VAL A 8 -2.61 -1.37 -10.16
N ALA A 9 -2.71 -0.35 -9.30
CA ALA A 9 -1.64 0.00 -8.36
C ALA A 9 -1.44 -1.10 -7.31
N TYR A 10 -2.53 -1.66 -6.78
CA TYR A 10 -2.48 -2.73 -5.78
C TYR A 10 -1.83 -4.00 -6.35
N ASN A 11 -2.28 -4.48 -7.51
CA ASN A 11 -1.69 -5.66 -8.14
C ASN A 11 -0.23 -5.42 -8.54
N GLY A 12 0.10 -4.21 -8.99
CA GLY A 12 1.48 -3.80 -9.26
C GLY A 12 2.36 -3.94 -8.01
N MET A 13 1.89 -3.46 -6.86
CA MET A 13 2.61 -3.63 -5.59
C MET A 13 2.88 -5.10 -5.29
N ILE A 14 1.86 -5.97 -5.40
CA ILE A 14 2.00 -7.41 -5.11
C ILE A 14 3.00 -8.08 -6.05
N ASN A 15 2.96 -7.74 -7.33
CA ASN A 15 3.89 -8.30 -8.32
C ASN A 15 5.34 -7.85 -8.09
N ASP A 16 5.53 -6.62 -7.60
CA ASP A 16 6.85 -6.04 -7.33
C ASP A 16 7.41 -6.49 -5.97
N MET A 17 6.62 -7.15 -5.10
CA MET A 17 7.08 -7.63 -3.80
C MET A 17 8.03 -8.83 -3.94
N ALA A 18 9.31 -8.61 -3.62
CA ALA A 18 10.32 -9.65 -3.48
C ALA A 18 10.58 -10.01 -2.00
N MET A 19 11.22 -11.16 -1.74
CA MET A 19 11.50 -11.62 -0.36
C MET A 19 12.44 -10.67 0.40
N ASP A 20 13.38 -10.04 -0.29
CA ASP A 20 14.41 -9.12 0.21
C ASP A 20 14.01 -7.63 0.10
N ASN A 21 13.02 -7.30 -0.74
CA ASN A 21 12.60 -5.92 -0.97
C ASN A 21 11.08 -5.74 -0.89
N LYS A 22 10.61 -5.37 0.31
CA LYS A 22 9.20 -5.05 0.58
C LYS A 22 8.93 -3.55 0.73
N VAL A 23 9.97 -2.75 0.96
CA VAL A 23 9.82 -1.30 1.21
C VAL A 23 9.66 -0.53 -0.09
N ALA A 24 10.45 -0.83 -1.13
CA ALA A 24 10.37 -0.11 -2.40
C ALA A 24 9.00 -0.28 -3.11
N PRO A 25 8.39 -1.49 -3.14
CA PRO A 25 7.05 -1.68 -3.68
C PRO A 25 5.98 -0.88 -2.91
N ALA A 26 6.06 -0.85 -1.57
CA ALA A 26 5.14 -0.09 -0.73
C ALA A 26 5.24 1.42 -0.97
N VAL A 27 6.46 1.96 -1.06
CA VAL A 27 6.70 3.38 -1.39
C VAL A 27 6.12 3.74 -2.77
N THR A 28 6.38 2.91 -3.77
CA THR A 28 5.91 3.12 -5.14
C THR A 28 4.39 3.08 -5.21
N TYR A 29 3.78 2.11 -4.52
CA TYR A 29 2.33 1.98 -4.40
C TYR A 29 1.70 3.24 -3.78
N LEU A 30 2.16 3.65 -2.60
CA LEU A 30 1.60 4.82 -1.89
C LEU A 30 1.70 6.11 -2.70
N ARG A 31 2.83 6.33 -3.40
CA ARG A 31 2.99 7.50 -4.28
C ARG A 31 2.05 7.49 -5.50
N ARG A 32 1.61 6.32 -5.96
CA ARG A 32 0.64 6.19 -7.07
C ARG A 32 -0.78 6.44 -6.64
N ILE A 33 -1.12 6.17 -5.38
CA ILE A 33 -2.51 6.21 -4.90
C ILE A 33 -2.80 7.41 -4.00
N VAL A 34 -1.79 8.17 -3.55
CA VAL A 34 -2.01 9.37 -2.74
C VAL A 34 -2.61 10.50 -3.58
N VAL A 35 -3.58 11.21 -3.02
CA VAL A 35 -4.15 12.40 -3.68
C VAL A 35 -3.07 13.46 -3.82
N ALA A 36 -3.06 14.19 -4.94
CA ALA A 36 -2.02 15.17 -5.28
C ALA A 36 -1.69 16.16 -4.15
N LYS A 37 -2.71 16.62 -3.41
CA LYS A 37 -2.59 17.57 -2.29
C LYS A 37 -1.77 17.03 -1.10
N ASP A 38 -1.71 15.71 -0.94
CA ASP A 38 -1.07 15.05 0.20
C ASP A 38 0.31 14.45 -0.16
N LYS A 39 0.80 14.65 -1.40
CA LYS A 39 2.07 14.08 -1.87
C LYS A 39 3.27 14.51 -1.03
N GLU A 40 3.41 15.80 -0.76
CA GLU A 40 4.52 16.32 0.05
C GLU A 40 4.47 15.77 1.47
N THR A 41 3.28 15.71 2.07
CA THR A 41 3.09 15.13 3.40
C THR A 41 3.45 13.65 3.42
N LEU A 42 3.07 12.89 2.39
CA LEU A 42 3.47 11.49 2.26
C LEU A 42 4.99 11.37 2.16
N ASP A 43 5.65 12.17 1.33
CA ASP A 43 7.11 12.10 1.15
C ASP A 43 7.88 12.38 2.44
N GLU A 44 7.40 13.30 3.29
CA GLU A 44 7.97 13.51 4.63
C GLU A 44 7.79 12.28 5.53
N LEU A 45 6.61 11.66 5.53
CA LEU A 45 6.35 10.46 6.33
C LEU A 45 7.17 9.26 5.85
N LEU A 46 7.40 9.13 4.55
CA LEU A 46 8.18 8.03 3.97
C LEU A 46 9.67 8.06 4.36
N LYS A 47 10.17 9.17 4.91
CA LYS A 47 11.52 9.24 5.51
C LYS A 47 11.61 8.47 6.84
N LEU A 48 10.49 8.24 7.50
CA LEU A 48 10.45 7.51 8.77
C LEU A 48 10.57 6.00 8.53
N PRO A 49 11.44 5.29 9.26
CA PRO A 49 11.62 3.86 9.09
C PRO A 49 10.32 3.10 9.38
N GLY A 50 9.91 2.24 8.45
CA GLY A 50 8.70 1.42 8.57
C GLY A 50 7.38 2.13 8.25
N ALA A 51 7.36 3.45 8.08
CA ALA A 51 6.12 4.20 7.81
C ALA A 51 5.44 3.75 6.50
N ALA A 52 6.21 3.46 5.46
CA ALA A 52 5.67 2.96 4.19
C ALA A 52 4.83 1.68 4.39
N LEU A 53 5.30 0.75 5.23
CA LEU A 53 4.59 -0.50 5.49
C LEU A 53 3.35 -0.28 6.35
N GLN A 54 3.45 0.55 7.40
CA GLN A 54 2.33 0.88 8.28
C GLN A 54 1.18 1.56 7.52
N ILE A 55 1.50 2.53 6.67
CA ILE A 55 0.50 3.23 5.87
C ILE A 55 -0.12 2.28 4.84
N THR A 56 0.71 1.47 4.16
CA THR A 56 0.24 0.46 3.19
C THR A 56 -0.73 -0.53 3.84
N GLU A 57 -0.40 -1.02 5.04
CA GLU A 57 -1.27 -1.92 5.80
C GLU A 57 -2.62 -1.27 6.13
N ALA A 58 -2.61 -0.05 6.65
CA ALA A 58 -3.83 0.68 7.00
C ALA A 58 -4.74 0.97 5.78
N VAL A 59 -4.14 1.32 4.64
CA VAL A 59 -4.87 1.56 3.39
C VAL A 59 -5.43 0.25 2.83
N ASN A 60 -4.62 -0.80 2.77
CA ASN A 60 -5.01 -2.07 2.18
C ASN A 60 -6.02 -2.84 3.03
N ALA A 61 -6.01 -2.69 4.35
CA ALA A 61 -7.03 -3.26 5.22
C ALA A 61 -8.45 -2.75 4.87
N GLN A 62 -8.57 -1.52 4.39
CA GLN A 62 -9.85 -0.94 3.96
C GLN A 62 -10.16 -1.23 2.50
N TYR A 63 -9.15 -1.20 1.63
CA TYR A 63 -9.32 -1.37 0.19
C TYR A 63 -9.51 -2.84 -0.25
N ALA A 64 -8.71 -3.75 0.33
CA ALA A 64 -8.67 -5.16 -0.04
C ALA A 64 -8.76 -6.03 1.22
N PRO A 65 -9.95 -6.12 1.86
CA PRO A 65 -10.14 -6.91 3.06
C PRO A 65 -9.90 -8.40 2.79
N LYS A 66 -9.42 -9.12 3.81
CA LYS A 66 -9.19 -10.57 3.72
C LYS A 66 -10.51 -11.29 3.48
N LEU A 67 -10.52 -12.22 2.53
CA LEU A 67 -11.65 -13.09 2.29
C LEU A 67 -11.63 -14.25 3.29
N GLU A 68 -12.73 -14.45 4.01
CA GLU A 68 -12.97 -15.65 4.80
C GLU A 68 -13.63 -16.70 3.89
N ILE A 69 -12.95 -17.82 3.67
CA ILE A 69 -13.42 -18.92 2.82
C ILE A 69 -13.54 -20.17 3.68
N GLU A 70 -14.75 -20.75 3.73
CA GLU A 70 -15.02 -22.04 4.36
C GLU A 70 -15.35 -23.08 3.28
N VAL A 71 -14.64 -24.22 3.30
CA VAL A 71 -14.92 -25.36 2.41
C VAL A 71 -15.55 -26.47 3.26
N LYS A 72 -16.82 -26.79 2.97
CA LYS A 72 -17.51 -27.92 3.61
C LYS A 72 -17.21 -29.21 2.84
N ASN A 73 -16.80 -30.25 3.57
CA ASN A 73 -16.75 -31.63 3.08
C ASN A 73 -18.08 -32.32 3.35
#